data_AF-A0AAJ3Q8G3-F1
#
_entry.id   AF-A0AAJ3Q8G3-F1
#
_cell.length_a   1.000
_cell.length_b   1.000
_cell.length_c   1.000
_cell.angle_alpha   90.00
_cell.angle_beta   90.00
_cell.angle_gamma   90.00
#
_symmetry.space_group_name_H-M   'P 1'
#
loop_
_entity.id
_entity.type
_entity.pdbx_description
1 polymer ?
#
loop_
_entity_poly.entity_id
_entity_poly.type
_entity_poly.pdbx_seq_one_letter_code
_entity_poly.pdbx_strand_id
1 'polypeptide(L)' 'MSHKGCCYDNSVAESFFSSLKREILIDTSQHSAQQTRTAIFEYIEIFYNKQRHY' A
#
# COMPACT_ATOMS: atom_id res chain seq x y z
N MET A 1 15.13 -7.17 -18.47
CA MET A 1 14.92 -8.27 -17.50
C MET A 1 15.37 -7.76 -16.14
N SER A 2 14.44 -7.54 -15.21
CA SER A 2 14.78 -7.12 -13.84
C SER A 2 15.31 -8.33 -13.07
N HIS A 3 16.53 -8.22 -12.54
CA HIS A 3 17.20 -9.29 -11.82
C HIS A 3 16.86 -9.20 -10.32
N LYS A 4 16.70 -10.34 -9.63
CA LYS A 4 16.53 -10.35 -8.16
C LYS A 4 17.69 -9.57 -7.53
N GLY A 5 17.37 -8.56 -6.71
CA GLY A 5 18.36 -7.72 -6.03
C GLY A 5 18.82 -6.47 -6.78
N CYS A 6 18.15 -6.10 -7.89
CA CYS A 6 18.40 -4.81 -8.53
C CYS A 6 17.90 -3.67 -7.63
N CYS A 7 18.80 -2.79 -7.19
CA CYS A 7 18.46 -1.64 -6.32
C CYS A 7 17.52 -0.62 -6.99
N TYR A 8 17.36 -0.71 -8.31
CA TYR A 8 16.39 0.06 -9.09
C TYR A 8 15.02 -0.65 -9.22
N ASP A 9 14.91 -1.92 -8.78
CA ASP A 9 13.64 -2.66 -8.81
C ASP A 9 12.77 -2.26 -7.62
N ASN A 10 12.02 -1.17 -7.82
CA ASN A 10 11.03 -0.69 -6.87
C ASN A 10 9.66 -1.38 -7.06
N SER A 11 9.62 -2.49 -7.80
CA SER A 11 8.37 -3.16 -8.21
C SER A 11 7.46 -3.49 -7.02
N VAL A 12 8.07 -3.83 -5.88
CA VAL A 12 7.37 -4.09 -4.62
C VAL A 12 6.65 -2.85 -4.08
N ALA A 13 7.33 -1.70 -4.05
CA ALA A 13 6.70 -0.47 -3.56
C ALA A 13 5.69 0.07 -4.57
N GLU A 14 5.98 -0.03 -5.88
CA GLU A 14 5.03 0.37 -6.92
C GLU A 14 3.73 -0.44 -6.84
N SER A 15 3.84 -1.76 -6.66
CA SER A 15 2.68 -2.63 -6.44
C SER A 15 1.92 -2.26 -5.16
N PHE A 16 2.61 -1.97 -4.06
CA PHE A 16 1.99 -1.50 -2.82
C PHE A 16 1.19 -0.20 -3.02
N PHE A 17 1.82 0.83 -3.61
CA PHE A 17 1.17 2.12 -3.82
C PHE A 17 0.03 2.04 -4.83
N SER A 18 0.11 1.14 -5.81
CA SER A 18 -1.00 0.87 -6.74
C SER A 18 -2.21 0.30 -6.01
N SER A 19 -2.03 -0.74 -5.19
CA SER A 19 -3.12 -1.34 -4.40
C SER A 19 -3.69 -0.36 -3.38
N LEU A 20 -2.83 0.35 -2.64
CA LEU A 20 -3.24 1.35 -1.65
C LEU A 20 -4.06 2.49 -2.27
N LYS A 21 -3.67 2.98 -3.45
CA LYS A 21 -4.44 4.01 -4.17
C LYS A 21 -5.80 3.49 -4.64
N ARG A 22 -5.87 2.25 -5.12
CA ARG A 22 -7.11 1.66 -5.61
C ARG A 22 -8.09 1.38 -4.48
N GLU A 23 -7.60 0.90 -3.34
CA GLU A 23 -8.46 0.43 -2.26
C GLU A 23 -8.81 1.54 -1.26
N ILE A 24 -7.88 2.46 -0.93
CA ILE A 24 -8.10 3.49 0.10
C ILE A 24 -8.47 4.85 -0.50
N LEU A 25 -7.79 5.29 -1.56
CA LEU A 25 -7.96 6.66 -2.08
C LEU A 25 -9.25 6.88 -2.86
N ILE A 26 -9.89 5.81 -3.36
CA ILE A 26 -11.21 5.89 -4.00
C ILE A 26 -12.30 6.20 -2.96
N ASP A 27 -12.18 5.64 -1.76
CA ASP A 27 -13.16 5.80 -0.68
C ASP A 27 -12.92 7.08 0.14
N THR A 28 -11.66 7.51 0.28
CA THR A 28 -11.27 8.58 1.23
C THR A 28 -11.36 10.02 0.69
N SER A 29 -11.87 10.26 -0.51
CA SER A 29 -11.91 11.61 -1.12
C SER A 29 -12.73 12.66 -0.34
N GLN A 30 -13.56 12.22 0.62
CA GLN A 30 -14.37 13.06 1.52
C GLN A 30 -13.87 13.06 2.97
N HIS A 31 -12.74 12.41 3.27
CA HIS A 31 -12.29 12.16 4.64
C HIS A 31 -11.28 13.21 5.13
N SER A 32 -11.32 13.48 6.44
CA SER A 32 -10.29 14.28 7.11
C SER A 32 -8.94 13.57 7.08
N ALA A 33 -7.84 14.33 7.03
CA ALA A 33 -6.48 13.80 7.02
C ALA A 33 -6.19 12.81 8.17
N GLN A 34 -6.86 12.98 9.31
CA GLN A 34 -6.76 12.05 10.45
C GLN A 34 -7.36 10.67 10.12
N GLN A 35 -8.53 10.65 9.47
CA GLN A 35 -9.22 9.42 9.10
C GLN A 35 -8.47 8.67 8.00
N THR A 36 -7.93 9.41 7.01
CA THR A 36 -7.09 8.82 5.96
C THR A 36 -5.84 8.16 6.56
N ARG A 37 -5.21 8.79 7.56
CA ARG A 37 -4.06 8.21 8.28
C ARG A 37 -4.43 6.91 8.99
N THR A 38 -5.57 6.87 9.68
CA THR A 38 -6.06 5.66 10.36
C THR A 38 -6.34 4.55 9.33
N ALA A 39 -7.04 4.86 8.24
CA ALA A 39 -7.35 3.89 7.19
C ALA A 39 -6.08 3.31 6.54
N ILE A 40 -5.07 4.14 6.27
CA ILE A 40 -3.76 3.69 5.77
C ILE A 40 -3.09 2.76 6.78
N PHE A 41 -3.10 3.12 8.07
CA PHE A 41 -2.50 2.30 9.11
C PHE A 41 -3.17 0.92 9.22
N GLU A 42 -4.50 0.88 9.26
CA GLU A 42 -5.27 -0.37 9.29
C GLU A 42 -5.03 -1.23 8.05
N TYR A 43 -4.96 -0.63 6.86
CA TYR A 43 -4.66 -1.36 5.63
C TYR A 43 -3.27 -2.00 5.67
N ILE A 44 -2.26 -1.28 6.16
CA ILE A 44 -0.90 -1.82 6.27
C ILE A 44 -0.85 -2.97 7.28
N GLU A 45 -1.37 -2.77 8.49
CA GLU A 45 -1.29 -3.74 9.59
C GLU A 45 -2.17 -4.97 9.38
N ILE A 46 -3.41 -4.77 8.95
CA ILE A 46 -4.42 -5.83 8.94
C ILE A 46 -4.48 -6.54 7.59
N PHE A 47 -4.26 -5.83 6.48
CA PHE A 47 -4.43 -6.39 5.15
C PHE A 47 -3.09 -6.72 4.50
N TYR A 48 -2.24 -5.70 4.30
CA TYR A 48 -0.98 -5.87 3.57
C TYR A 48 0.00 -6.79 4.29
N ASN A 49 0.22 -6.58 5.59
CA ASN A 49 1.12 -7.41 6.38
C ASN A 49 0.58 -8.83 6.55
N LYS A 50 -0.74 -9.02 6.77
CA LYS A 50 -1.35 -10.37 6.80
C LYS A 50 -1.20 -11.15 5.49
N GLN A 51 -1.41 -10.50 4.34
CA GLN A 51 -1.29 -11.18 3.06
C GLN A 51 0.16 -11.53 2.69
N ARG A 52 1.15 -10.85 3.29
CA ARG A 52 2.58 -11.06 3.04
C ARG A 52 3.32 -11.82 4.13
N HIS A 53 2.61 -12.40 5.10
CA HIS A 53 3.22 -13.38 6.00
C HIS A 53 3.74 -14.58 5.18
N TYR A 54 5.04 -14.56 4.88
CA TYR A 54 5.84 -15.72 4.51
C TYR A 54 6.27 -16.48 5.77
#